data_AF-A0A9R0VDL5-F1
#
_entry.id   AF-A0A9R0VDL5-F1
#
_cell.length_a   1.000
_cell.length_b   1.000
_cell.length_c   1.000
_cell.angle_alpha   90.00
_cell.angle_beta   90.00
_cell.angle_gamma   90.00
#
_symmetry.space_group_name_H-M   'P 1'
#
loop_
_entity.id
_entity.type
_entity.pdbx_description
1 polymer ?
#
loop_
_entity_poly.entity_id
_entity_poly.type
_entity_poly.pdbx_seq_one_letter_code
_entity_poly.pdbx_strand_id
1 'polypeptide(L)'
;MEWWSFEVMVILSGLLPNPKLETAVLSICLNTNSLVCTVPNGLSSAISTRVSNELGAGRPRAALLAARVVIVLAFLVGTSEGLLLVLVHKVWGYAYSKDQEVVSYVATMMLILAVSVLFDGLQYVLSGMILACR
;
A
#
# COMPACT_ATOMS: atom_id res chain seq x y z
N MET A 1 -2.90 -14.30 3.87
CA MET A 1 -2.48 -14.45 5.29
C MET A 1 -2.16 -13.11 5.95
N GLU A 2 -1.94 -12.02 5.21
CA GLU A 2 -1.56 -10.70 5.77
C GLU A 2 -2.65 -10.04 6.63
N TRP A 3 -3.94 -10.22 6.31
CA TRP A 3 -5.04 -9.57 7.06
C TRP A 3 -5.06 -9.93 8.55
N TRP A 4 -4.85 -11.21 8.88
CA TRP A 4 -4.77 -11.67 10.26
C TRP A 4 -3.60 -11.07 11.03
N SER A 5 -2.48 -10.79 10.36
CA SER A 5 -1.34 -10.11 10.97
C SER A 5 -1.68 -8.67 11.35
N PHE A 6 -2.51 -7.97 10.57
CA PHE A 6 -3.00 -6.64 10.90
C PHE A 6 -3.90 -6.65 12.14
N GLU A 7 -4.82 -7.61 12.25
CA GLU A 7 -5.67 -7.76 13.44
C GLU A 7 -4.84 -8.02 14.71
N VAL A 8 -3.80 -8.86 14.61
CA VAL A 8 -2.89 -9.12 15.73
C VAL A 8 -2.11 -7.85 16.10
N MET A 9 -1.64 -7.05 15.14
CA MET A 9 -0.97 -5.78 15.43
C MET A 9 -1.90 -4.80 16.17
N VAL A 10 -3.18 -4.72 15.79
CA VAL A 10 -4.18 -3.90 16.47
C VAL A 10 -4.43 -4.38 17.91
N ILE A 11 -4.47 -5.69 18.13
CA ILE A 11 -4.60 -6.25 19.49
C ILE A 11 -3.36 -5.91 20.34
N LEU A 12 -2.16 -6.02 19.75
CA LEU A 12 -0.91 -5.71 20.43
C LEU A 12 -0.73 -4.21 20.72
N SER A 13 -1.23 -3.31 19.87
CA SER A 13 -1.21 -1.86 20.19
C SER A 13 -2.04 -1.52 21.42
N GLY A 14 -3.04 -2.35 21.75
CA GLY A 14 -3.81 -2.24 22.99
C GLY A 14 -3.03 -2.56 24.28
N LEU A 15 -1.79 -3.04 24.17
CA LEU A 15 -0.88 -3.29 25.30
C LEU A 15 0.12 -2.14 25.55
N LEU A 16 0.10 -1.10 24.70
CA LEU A 16 0.99 0.06 24.82
C LEU A 16 0.54 1.02 25.95
N PRO A 17 1.42 1.94 26.41
CA PRO A 17 1.14 2.82 27.55
C PRO A 17 -0.12 3.68 27.42
N ASN A 18 -0.48 4.08 26.19
CA ASN A 18 -1.75 4.76 25.88
C ASN A 18 -2.58 3.92 24.88
N PRO A 19 -3.26 2.86 25.36
CA PRO A 19 -3.84 1.85 24.48
C PRO A 19 -4.98 2.39 23.62
N LYS A 20 -5.72 3.41 24.10
CA LYS A 20 -6.78 4.06 23.32
C LYS A 20 -6.23 4.88 22.16
N LEU A 21 -5.18 5.67 22.42
CA LEU A 21 -4.55 6.51 21.41
C LEU A 21 -3.86 5.67 20.34
N GLU A 22 -2.98 4.75 20.75
CA GLU A 22 -2.16 3.94 19.84
C GLU A 22 -3.03 3.05 18.94
N THR A 23 -4.04 2.41 19.51
CA THR A 23 -4.96 1.56 18.74
C THR A 23 -5.78 2.36 17.73
N ALA A 24 -6.24 3.56 18.10
CA ALA A 24 -6.96 4.44 17.18
C ALA A 24 -6.07 4.92 16.04
N VAL A 25 -4.86 5.41 16.35
CA VAL A 25 -3.89 5.86 15.36
C VAL A 25 -3.51 4.72 14.41
N LEU A 26 -3.20 3.54 14.94
CA LEU A 26 -2.85 2.36 14.15
C LEU A 26 -4.00 1.94 13.24
N SER A 27 -5.23 1.90 13.76
CA SER A 27 -6.42 1.53 12.96
C SER A 27 -6.64 2.49 11.79
N ILE A 28 -6.49 3.80 12.02
CA ILE A 28 -6.59 4.82 10.96
C ILE A 28 -5.48 4.62 9.92
N CYS A 29 -4.25 4.37 10.37
CA CYS A 29 -3.11 4.11 9.49
C CYS A 29 -3.33 2.86 8.63
N LEU A 30 -3.80 1.76 9.21
CA LEU A 30 -4.08 0.51 8.49
C LEU A 30 -5.23 0.66 7.49
N ASN A 31 -6.28 1.40 7.86
CA ASN A 31 -7.38 1.70 6.94
C ASN A 31 -6.89 2.54 5.76
N THR A 32 -6.07 3.55 6.02
CA THR A 32 -5.45 4.40 4.99
C THR A 32 -4.56 3.57 4.07
N ASN A 33 -3.71 2.71 4.64
CA ASN A 33 -2.86 1.81 3.86
C ASN A 33 -3.69 0.89 2.95
N SER A 34 -4.79 0.35 3.46
CA SER A 34 -5.68 -0.52 2.67
C SER A 34 -6.31 0.23 1.48
N LEU A 35 -6.68 1.50 1.66
CA LEU A 35 -7.19 2.34 0.57
C LEU A 35 -6.13 2.58 -0.49
N VAL A 36 -4.92 2.96 -0.08
CA VAL A 36 -3.83 3.29 -1.01
C VAL A 36 -3.34 2.03 -1.75
N CYS A 37 -3.16 0.91 -1.05
CA CYS A 37 -2.69 -0.35 -1.66
C CYS A 37 -3.69 -0.98 -2.65
N THR A 38 -4.90 -0.45 -2.79
CA THR A 38 -5.89 -0.96 -3.77
C THR A 38 -5.40 -0.77 -5.22
N VAL A 39 -4.79 0.37 -5.54
CA VAL A 39 -4.33 0.65 -6.91
C VAL A 39 -3.12 -0.23 -7.29
N PRO A 40 -2.06 -0.35 -6.47
CA PRO A 40 -0.96 -1.29 -6.74
C PRO A 40 -1.41 -2.75 -6.84
N ASN A 41 -2.38 -3.18 -6.03
CA ASN A 41 -2.96 -4.53 -6.13
C ASN A 41 -3.66 -4.76 -7.47
N GLY A 42 -4.43 -3.78 -7.95
CA GLY A 42 -5.05 -3.83 -9.27
C GLY A 42 -4.00 -3.93 -10.39
N LEU A 43 -2.93 -3.14 -10.27
CA LEU A 43 -1.81 -3.16 -11.23
C LEU A 43 -1.09 -4.52 -11.23
N SER A 44 -0.88 -5.11 -10.06
CA SER A 44 -0.30 -6.45 -9.88
C SER A 44 -1.13 -7.54 -10.58
N SER A 45 -2.46 -7.50 -10.41
CA SER A 45 -3.37 -8.43 -11.08
C SER A 45 -3.33 -8.25 -12.61
N ALA A 46 -3.34 -7.00 -13.08
CA ALA A 46 -3.31 -6.68 -14.50
C ALA A 46 -2.00 -7.15 -15.18
N ILE A 47 -0.84 -6.92 -14.55
CA ILE A 47 0.42 -7.43 -15.11
C ILE A 47 0.47 -8.96 -15.08
N SER A 48 -0.09 -9.59 -14.04
CA SER A 48 -0.10 -11.03 -13.95
C SER A 48 -0.80 -11.65 -15.16
N THR A 49 -2.02 -11.19 -15.46
CA THR A 49 -2.75 -11.63 -16.66
C THR A 49 -2.01 -11.30 -17.96
N ARG A 50 -1.44 -10.09 -18.09
CA ARG A 50 -0.72 -9.65 -19.30
C ARG A 50 0.49 -10.54 -19.57
N VAL A 51 1.32 -10.79 -18.56
CA VAL A 51 2.55 -11.60 -18.69
C VAL A 51 2.19 -13.06 -18.96
N SER A 52 1.23 -13.64 -18.25
CA SER A 52 0.78 -15.01 -18.49
C SER A 52 0.27 -15.21 -19.92
N ASN A 53 -0.50 -14.24 -20.46
CA ASN A 53 -1.01 -14.32 -21.83
C ASN A 53 0.11 -14.25 -22.88
N GLU A 54 1.08 -13.33 -22.71
CA GLU A 54 2.22 -13.22 -23.66
C GLU A 54 3.14 -14.46 -23.59
N LEU A 55 3.36 -15.02 -22.40
CA LEU A 55 4.11 -16.27 -22.24
C LEU A 55 3.36 -17.46 -22.86
N GLY A 56 2.06 -17.60 -22.61
CA GLY A 56 1.21 -18.64 -23.21
C GLY A 56 1.12 -18.55 -24.73
N ALA A 57 1.25 -17.35 -25.31
CA ALA A 57 1.32 -17.12 -26.75
C ALA A 57 2.73 -17.34 -27.34
N GLY A 58 3.72 -17.77 -26.54
CA GLY A 58 5.10 -17.96 -27.00
C GLY A 58 5.85 -16.66 -27.32
N ARG A 59 5.46 -15.53 -26.70
CA ARG A 59 6.00 -14.17 -26.95
C ARG A 59 6.80 -13.62 -25.77
N PRO A 60 7.96 -14.20 -25.43
CA PRO A 60 8.74 -13.79 -24.25
C PRO A 60 9.24 -12.34 -24.32
N ARG A 61 9.50 -11.81 -25.53
CA ARG A 61 9.89 -10.41 -25.71
C ARG A 61 8.78 -9.43 -25.33
N ALA A 62 7.53 -9.76 -25.65
CA ALA A 62 6.37 -8.94 -25.30
C ALA A 62 6.08 -9.03 -23.80
N ALA A 63 6.24 -10.20 -23.18
CA ALA A 63 6.16 -10.38 -21.74
C ALA A 63 7.19 -9.51 -20.99
N LEU A 64 8.45 -9.46 -21.47
CA LEU A 64 9.49 -8.60 -20.89
C LEU A 64 9.18 -7.10 -21.06
N LEU A 65 8.61 -6.70 -22.20
CA LEU A 65 8.17 -5.32 -22.39
C LEU A 65 7.05 -4.96 -21.40
N ALA A 66 6.05 -5.83 -21.23
CA ALA A 66 4.98 -5.62 -20.26
C ALA A 66 5.53 -5.48 -18.83
N ALA A 67 6.49 -6.33 -18.44
CA ALA A 67 7.19 -6.25 -17.15
C ALA A 67 7.88 -4.89 -16.94
N ARG A 68 8.62 -4.39 -17.94
CA ARG A 68 9.29 -3.08 -17.84
C ARG A 68 8.29 -1.93 -17.72
N VAL A 69 7.23 -1.95 -18.53
CA VAL A 69 6.19 -0.91 -18.49
C VAL A 69 5.52 -0.87 -17.12
N VAL A 70 5.18 -2.01 -16.53
CA VAL A 70 4.53 -2.02 -15.21
C VAL A 70 5.44 -1.51 -14.11
N ILE A 71 6.75 -1.77 -14.16
CA ILE A 71 7.69 -1.27 -13.14
C ILE A 71 7.71 0.26 -13.15
N VAL A 72 7.72 0.86 -14.34
CA VAL A 72 7.64 2.33 -14.48
C VAL A 72 6.28 2.84 -13.98
N LEU A 73 5.18 2.18 -14.33
CA LEU A 73 3.85 2.54 -13.84
C LEU A 73 3.74 2.42 -12.31
N ALA A 74 4.31 1.38 -11.71
CA ALA A 74 4.32 1.17 -10.27
C ALA A 74 5.04 2.31 -9.55
N PHE A 75 6.19 2.75 -10.09
CA PHE A 75 6.92 3.89 -9.55
C PHE A 75 6.13 5.19 -9.66
N LEU A 76 5.47 5.45 -10.80
CA LEU A 76 4.64 6.64 -10.99
C LEU A 76 3.43 6.65 -10.05
N VAL A 77 2.74 5.52 -9.93
CA VAL A 77 1.58 5.35 -9.03
C VAL A 77 2.03 5.53 -7.58
N GLY A 78 3.04 4.79 -7.12
CA GLY A 78 3.53 4.90 -5.74
C GLY A 78 4.01 6.31 -5.39
N THR A 79 4.67 7.01 -6.32
CA THR A 79 5.07 8.42 -6.12
C THR A 79 3.86 9.33 -6.02
N SER A 80 2.85 9.14 -6.86
CA SER A 80 1.63 9.92 -6.80
C SER A 80 0.86 9.70 -5.50
N GLU A 81 0.78 8.46 -5.01
CA GLU A 81 0.13 8.10 -3.77
C GLU A 81 0.88 8.63 -2.54
N GLY A 82 2.20 8.47 -2.51
CA GLY A 82 3.04 9.04 -1.45
C GLY A 82 2.91 10.56 -1.40
N LEU A 83 2.90 11.24 -2.55
CA LEU A 83 2.70 12.69 -2.61
C LEU A 83 1.31 13.08 -2.10
N LEU A 84 0.26 12.36 -2.48
CA LEU A 84 -1.10 12.60 -1.97
C LEU A 84 -1.16 12.45 -0.45
N LEU A 85 -0.57 11.39 0.10
CA LEU A 85 -0.50 11.16 1.55
C LEU A 85 0.23 12.30 2.26
N VAL A 86 1.35 12.79 1.71
CA VAL A 86 2.06 13.96 2.25
C VAL A 86 1.18 15.21 2.17
N LEU A 87 0.46 15.46 1.09
CA LEU A 87 -0.37 16.67 0.97
C LEU A 87 -1.54 16.67 1.96
N VAL A 88 -2.18 15.51 2.18
CA VAL A 88 -3.35 15.40 3.07
C VAL A 88 -2.96 15.12 4.53
N HIS A 89 -1.66 14.99 4.83
CA HIS A 89 -1.19 14.41 6.09
C HIS A 89 -1.73 15.14 7.34
N LYS A 90 -1.96 16.45 7.25
CA LYS A 90 -2.43 17.27 8.39
C LYS A 90 -3.94 17.26 8.59
N VAL A 91 -4.70 16.92 7.55
CA VAL A 91 -6.17 17.03 7.56
C VAL A 91 -6.86 15.67 7.65
N TRP A 92 -6.22 14.59 7.20
CA TRP A 92 -6.82 13.26 7.13
C TRP A 92 -7.31 12.74 8.49
N GLY A 93 -6.56 12.98 9.57
CA GLY A 93 -6.94 12.53 10.92
C GLY A 93 -8.30 13.05 11.37
N TYR A 94 -8.70 14.24 10.90
CA TYR A 94 -9.99 14.84 11.24
C TYR A 94 -11.19 14.10 10.61
N ALA A 95 -10.97 13.27 9.59
CA ALA A 95 -12.03 12.42 9.04
C ALA A 95 -12.43 11.29 10.01
N TYR A 96 -11.56 10.93 10.96
CA TYR A 96 -11.75 9.80 11.87
C TYR A 96 -11.96 10.22 13.32
N SER A 97 -11.33 11.32 13.77
CA SER A 97 -11.38 11.76 15.16
C SER A 97 -11.41 13.29 15.30
N LYS A 98 -12.05 13.76 16.37
CA LYS A 98 -12.03 15.16 16.80
C LYS A 98 -10.94 15.43 17.85
N ASP A 99 -10.29 14.40 18.36
CA ASP A 99 -9.22 14.50 19.35
C ASP A 99 -7.92 14.98 18.68
N GLN A 100 -7.41 16.13 19.12
CA GLN A 100 -6.19 16.72 18.57
C GLN A 100 -4.95 15.84 18.79
N GLU A 101 -4.90 15.06 19.87
CA GLU A 101 -3.77 14.16 20.14
C GLU A 101 -3.71 13.06 19.08
N VAL A 102 -4.86 12.42 18.79
CA VAL A 102 -5.00 11.40 17.74
C VAL A 102 -4.64 12.00 16.37
N VAL A 103 -5.16 13.18 16.03
CA VAL A 103 -4.92 13.82 14.74
C VAL A 103 -3.43 14.14 14.54
N SER A 104 -2.77 14.66 15.56
CA SER A 104 -1.34 14.98 15.52
C SER A 104 -0.47 13.73 15.31
N TYR A 105 -0.77 12.66 16.03
CA TYR A 105 -0.08 11.37 15.88
C TYR A 105 -0.30 10.76 14.50
N VAL A 106 -1.54 10.71 14.02
CA VAL A 106 -1.88 10.23 12.66
C VAL A 106 -1.13 11.05 11.60
N ALA A 107 -1.05 12.37 11.76
CA ALA A 107 -0.35 13.24 10.82
C ALA A 107 1.15 12.92 10.72
N THR A 108 1.77 12.48 11.82
CA THR A 108 3.18 12.04 11.84
C THR A 108 3.33 10.65 11.23
N MET A 109 2.47 9.71 11.60
CA MET A 109 2.49 8.34 11.07
C MET A 109 2.23 8.27 9.57
N MET A 110 1.38 9.15 9.03
CA MET A 110 1.13 9.21 7.59
C MET A 110 2.35 9.57 6.76
N LEU A 111 3.30 10.35 7.30
CA LEU A 111 4.55 10.63 6.60
C LEU A 111 5.40 9.37 6.48
N ILE A 112 5.39 8.52 7.51
CA ILE A 112 6.05 7.21 7.47
C ILE A 112 5.36 6.30 6.44
N LEU A 113 4.03 6.24 6.47
CA LEU A 113 3.25 5.50 5.47
C LEU A 113 3.54 5.95 4.03
N ALA A 114 3.65 7.25 3.79
CA ALA A 114 3.93 7.79 2.46
C ALA A 114 5.26 7.27 1.88
N VAL A 115 6.27 7.06 2.73
CA VAL A 115 7.53 6.45 2.32
C VAL A 115 7.35 4.96 2.07
N SER A 116 6.62 4.24 2.92
CA SER A 116 6.39 2.79 2.78
C SER A 116 5.63 2.41 1.51
N VAL A 117 4.63 3.22 1.11
CA VAL A 117 3.79 2.96 -0.08
C VAL A 117 4.61 2.84 -1.37
N LEU A 118 5.75 3.55 -1.47
CA LEU A 118 6.67 3.41 -2.61
C LEU A 118 7.25 2.00 -2.72
N PHE A 119 7.64 1.42 -1.58
CA PHE A 119 8.21 0.08 -1.53
C PHE A 119 7.13 -0.99 -1.73
N ASP A 120 5.97 -0.80 -1.11
CA ASP A 120 4.83 -1.71 -1.21
C ASP A 120 4.37 -1.83 -2.67
N GLY A 121 4.28 -0.71 -3.40
CA GLY A 121 3.90 -0.70 -4.81
C GLY A 121 4.82 -1.55 -5.69
N LEU A 122 6.14 -1.50 -5.45
CA LEU A 122 7.11 -2.35 -6.14
C LEU A 122 6.94 -3.82 -5.74
N GLN A 123 6.76 -4.10 -4.45
CA GLN A 123 6.57 -5.45 -3.94
C GLN A 123 5.33 -6.13 -4.54
N TYR A 124 4.21 -5.42 -4.65
CA TYR A 124 2.97 -5.93 -5.26
C TYR A 124 3.17 -6.32 -6.72
N VAL A 125 3.80 -5.44 -7.52
CA VAL A 125 3.99 -5.67 -8.95
C VAL A 125 4.97 -6.81 -9.21
N LEU A 126 6.07 -6.89 -8.45
CA LEU A 126 7.01 -8.01 -8.53
C LEU A 126 6.34 -9.34 -8.18
N SER A 127 5.52 -9.37 -7.14
CA SER A 127 4.77 -10.57 -6.73
C SER A 127 3.80 -11.03 -7.83
N GLY A 128 3.09 -10.09 -8.46
CA GLY A 128 2.17 -10.39 -9.57
C GLY A 128 2.88 -10.96 -10.79
N MET A 129 4.09 -10.46 -11.09
CA MET A 129 4.94 -10.99 -12.16
C MET A 129 5.43 -12.42 -11.87
N ILE A 130 5.85 -12.70 -10.64
CA ILE A 130 6.30 -14.04 -10.23
C ILE A 130 5.16 -15.05 -10.38
N LEU A 131 3.95 -14.67 -9.95
CA LEU A 131 2.76 -15.51 -10.11
C LEU A 131 2.44 -15.78 -11.58
N ALA A 132 2.66 -14.79 -12.45
CA ALA A 132 2.37 -14.89 -13.88
C ALA A 132 3.21 -15.94 -14.64
N CYS A 133 4.40 -16.22 -14.13
CA CYS A 133 5.36 -17.16 -14.72
C CYS A 133 5.11 -18.62 -14.33
N ARG A 134 4.13 -18.89 -13.45
CA ARG A 134 3.78 -20.22 -12.97
C ARG A 134 2.72 -20.86 -13.86
#